data_AF-A0A7S0HJN8-F1
#
_entry.id   AF-A0A7S0HJN8-F1
#
_cell.length_a   1.000
_cell.length_b   1.000
_cell.length_c   1.000
_cell.angle_alpha   90.00
_cell.angle_beta   90.00
_cell.angle_gamma   90.00
#
_symmetry.space_group_name_H-M   'P 1'
#
loop_
_entity.id
_entity.type
_entity.pdbx_description
1 polymer ?
#
loop_
_entity_poly.entity_id
_entity_poly.type
_entity_poly.pdbx_seq_one_letter_code
_entity_poly.pdbx_strand_id
1 'polypeptide(L)'
;GKGVWRWREKVEEETMEKIIANGVSEKLLIELSREELERELELSEEQADSLEAIMKEEEYRLASVKTWSEEEVAEWLGTLGTDFAAYEDSFLFHNVNGDLLLDLTADDLIEELGVDKLGHRMRILEEIAYLKKICYKSARGSKNAARNQSNLPSFDEIENLKRQKAVRLQGNLDVLKHKVNQMRDAEAKAKLLARQAEAEAGRIQRQLRKLKTEPKEQGMKVNSSKRGVVRGWMDQCTFKPKLNPASLEMVENNFGDSDFHRRLESQKAISEKKFKELQKSLSADNTTELRKKYMKYFNVRLGWDTRSGIQQSYIDSFLANPGAYDVKLSDNEIIRLQALKGAKQHIAIYNSIITKDFLTRNDEKRPTRQRKANTDGKQGSNPSKPKTLDQYFTERFKWKEVDNGRLDDLLDNSKAYELELSEQQLARLRELEFTKKKKAIFRALQTQSFLKRNAADMRRREIAQQKAFQQLQPQSALGEGGGRSVVQSFLERYHQDMETRHTRKLALVDKVKKEDPNFKECTFRPNLHVRVQSPELETSSPVQQTA
;
A
#
# COMPACT_ATOMS: atom_id res chain seq x y z
N GLY A 1 24.43 -25.15 -1.28
CA GLY A 1 25.03 -25.16 -2.62
C GLY A 1 26.40 -24.53 -2.49
N LYS A 2 27.45 -25.20 -3.00
CA LYS A 2 28.82 -24.69 -2.98
C LYS A 2 28.91 -23.51 -3.96
N GLY A 3 28.60 -22.30 -3.50
CA GLY A 3 29.17 -21.12 -4.13
C GLY A 3 30.68 -21.21 -3.95
N VAL A 4 31.43 -21.15 -5.04
CA VAL A 4 32.89 -21.17 -4.98
C VAL A 4 33.32 -19.78 -4.50
N TRP A 5 33.55 -19.64 -3.20
CA TRP A 5 34.16 -18.41 -2.69
C TRP A 5 35.53 -18.27 -3.33
N ARG A 6 35.76 -17.20 -4.07
CA ARG A 6 36.99 -17.02 -4.86
C ARG A 6 38.24 -17.02 -3.97
N TRP A 7 38.12 -16.47 -2.76
CA TRP A 7 39.19 -16.43 -1.77
C TRP A 7 39.40 -17.75 -1.03
N ARG A 8 38.58 -18.78 -1.26
CA ARG A 8 38.67 -20.07 -0.56
C ARG A 8 40.04 -20.72 -0.70
N GLU A 9 40.67 -20.60 -1.86
CA GLU A 9 42.01 -21.17 -2.11
C GLU A 9 43.13 -20.44 -1.36
N LYS A 10 42.86 -19.22 -0.88
CA LYS A 10 43.81 -18.43 -0.09
C LYS A 10 43.71 -18.71 1.41
N VAL A 11 42.66 -19.41 1.86
CA VAL A 11 42.42 -19.69 3.29
C VAL A 11 42.84 -21.12 3.61
N GLU A 12 43.51 -21.29 4.74
CA GLU A 12 43.90 -22.61 5.24
C GLU A 12 42.68 -23.54 5.39
N GLU A 13 42.87 -24.81 5.05
CA GLU A 13 41.78 -25.80 5.03
C GLU A 13 41.08 -25.92 6.39
N GLU A 14 41.83 -25.90 7.49
CA GLU A 14 41.31 -25.93 8.86
C GLU A 14 40.38 -24.73 9.16
N THR A 15 40.79 -23.52 8.73
CA THR A 15 39.99 -22.30 8.91
C THR A 15 38.70 -22.39 8.09
N MET A 16 38.79 -22.92 6.87
CA MET A 16 37.62 -23.14 6.02
C MET A 16 36.64 -24.16 6.61
N GLU A 17 37.12 -25.23 7.23
CA GLU A 17 36.27 -26.21 7.91
C GLU A 17 35.50 -25.57 9.07
N LYS A 18 36.16 -24.73 9.89
CA LYS A 18 35.52 -23.99 10.98
C LYS A 18 34.44 -23.02 10.47
N ILE A 19 34.71 -22.32 9.36
CA ILE A 19 33.72 -21.43 8.72
C ILE A 19 32.48 -22.22 8.26
N ILE A 20 32.70 -23.36 7.60
CA ILE A 20 31.61 -24.22 7.09
C ILE A 20 30.82 -24.83 8.25
N ALA A 21 31.50 -25.30 9.31
CA ALA A 21 30.88 -25.88 10.49
C ALA A 21 29.94 -24.90 11.20
N ASN A 22 30.35 -23.63 11.28
CA ASN A 22 29.53 -22.55 11.87
C ASN A 22 28.47 -21.98 10.92
N GLY A 23 28.43 -22.44 9.66
CA GLY A 23 27.44 -21.97 8.68
C GLY A 23 27.54 -20.48 8.36
N VAL A 24 28.73 -19.90 8.53
CA VAL A 24 28.93 -18.46 8.34
C VAL A 24 28.93 -18.15 6.84
N SER A 25 28.06 -17.23 6.43
CA SER A 25 28.03 -16.76 5.05
C SER A 25 29.18 -15.79 4.79
N GLU A 26 29.72 -15.78 3.57
CA GLU A 26 30.72 -14.82 3.09
C GLU A 26 30.37 -13.35 3.43
N LYS A 27 29.10 -12.97 3.27
CA LYS A 27 28.64 -11.62 3.61
C LYS A 27 28.81 -11.26 5.08
N LEU A 28 28.67 -12.26 5.94
CA LEU A 28 28.80 -12.09 7.39
C LEU A 28 30.29 -12.05 7.75
N LEU A 29 31.13 -12.89 7.12
CA LEU A 29 32.59 -12.84 7.32
C LEU A 29 33.18 -11.46 7.04
N ILE A 30 32.74 -10.78 5.98
CA ILE A 30 33.16 -9.41 5.66
C ILE A 30 32.70 -8.39 6.72
N GLU A 31 31.62 -8.68 7.45
CA GLU A 31 31.09 -7.78 8.49
C GLU A 31 31.63 -8.06 9.90
N LEU A 32 32.30 -9.20 10.12
CA LEU A 32 32.86 -9.56 11.42
C LEU A 32 34.16 -8.79 11.69
N SER A 33 34.28 -8.28 12.92
CA SER A 33 35.54 -7.78 13.45
C SER A 33 36.51 -8.92 13.75
N ARG A 34 37.81 -8.60 13.84
CA ARG A 34 38.86 -9.56 14.23
C ARG A 34 38.50 -10.30 15.52
N GLU A 35 38.02 -9.58 16.54
CA GLU A 35 37.66 -10.17 17.83
C GLU A 35 36.40 -11.05 17.75
N GLU A 36 35.52 -10.79 16.79
CA GLU A 36 34.38 -11.67 16.51
C GLU A 36 34.79 -12.90 15.72
N LEU A 37 35.76 -12.81 14.81
CA LEU A 37 36.32 -13.98 14.11
C LEU A 37 36.97 -14.95 15.10
N GLU A 38 37.79 -14.45 16.04
CA GLU A 38 38.39 -15.27 17.09
C GLU A 38 37.32 -15.97 17.96
N ARG A 39 36.29 -15.22 18.36
CA ARG A 39 35.27 -15.71 19.30
C ARG A 39 34.26 -16.65 18.66
N GLU A 40 33.75 -16.32 17.47
CA GLU A 40 32.66 -17.05 16.83
C GLU A 40 33.16 -18.28 16.06
N LEU A 41 34.41 -18.24 15.55
CA LEU A 41 34.98 -19.32 14.76
C LEU A 41 36.06 -20.12 15.50
N GLU A 42 36.38 -19.76 16.76
CA GLU A 42 37.45 -20.38 17.55
C GLU A 42 38.79 -20.44 16.77
N LEU A 43 39.11 -19.34 16.09
CA LEU A 43 40.35 -19.18 15.33
C LEU A 43 41.49 -18.77 16.25
N SER A 44 42.70 -19.24 15.94
CA SER A 44 43.90 -18.67 16.55
C SER A 44 44.08 -17.22 16.11
N GLU A 45 44.86 -16.45 16.86
CA GLU A 45 45.17 -15.05 16.53
C GLU A 45 45.75 -14.92 15.10
N GLU A 46 46.67 -15.82 14.72
CA GLU A 46 47.28 -15.85 13.39
C GLU A 46 46.27 -16.20 12.29
N GLN A 47 45.35 -17.14 12.56
CA GLN A 47 44.29 -17.51 11.62
C GLN A 47 43.29 -16.35 11.43
N ALA A 48 42.94 -15.66 12.52
CA ALA A 48 42.04 -14.51 12.49
C ALA A 48 42.66 -13.32 11.73
N ASP A 49 43.94 -13.03 11.94
CA ASP A 49 44.67 -11.98 11.22
C ASP A 49 44.78 -12.27 9.71
N SER A 50 45.10 -13.52 9.36
CA SER A 50 45.17 -13.96 7.96
C SER A 50 43.79 -13.86 7.28
N LEU A 51 42.73 -14.33 7.94
CA LEU A 51 41.37 -14.26 7.42
C LEU A 51 40.88 -12.81 7.31
N GLU A 52 41.16 -11.95 8.30
CA GLU A 52 40.81 -10.52 8.25
C GLU A 52 41.50 -9.82 7.07
N ALA A 53 42.77 -10.12 6.81
CA ALA A 53 43.49 -9.56 5.67
C ALA A 53 42.85 -9.96 4.32
N ILE A 54 42.47 -11.23 4.18
CA ILE A 54 41.79 -11.74 2.98
C ILE A 54 40.39 -11.11 2.85
N MET A 55 39.64 -10.97 3.95
CA MET A 55 38.32 -10.34 3.93
C MET A 55 38.40 -8.85 3.59
N LYS A 56 39.44 -8.14 4.05
CA LYS A 56 39.70 -6.74 3.67
C LYS A 56 40.05 -6.59 2.18
N GLU A 57 40.83 -7.51 1.63
CA GLU A 57 41.14 -7.54 0.19
C GLU A 57 39.84 -7.70 -0.63
N GLU A 58 38.97 -8.64 -0.22
CA GLU A 58 37.69 -8.86 -0.88
C GLU A 58 36.74 -7.66 -0.69
N GLU A 59 36.67 -7.07 0.51
CA GLU A 59 35.87 -5.86 0.74
C GLU A 59 36.30 -4.71 -0.16
N TYR A 60 37.62 -4.49 -0.32
CA TYR A 60 38.16 -3.46 -1.21
C TYR A 60 37.73 -3.70 -2.67
N ARG A 61 37.78 -4.95 -3.12
CA ARG A 61 37.34 -5.32 -4.45
C ARG A 61 35.84 -5.11 -4.66
N LEU A 62 35.01 -5.51 -3.70
CA LEU A 62 33.56 -5.28 -3.74
C LEU A 62 33.20 -3.80 -3.57
N ALA A 63 34.08 -2.99 -3.00
CA ALA A 63 33.93 -1.54 -2.95
C ALA A 63 34.26 -0.85 -4.28
N SER A 64 35.07 -1.49 -5.14
CA SER A 64 35.42 -0.98 -6.47
C SER A 64 34.51 -1.49 -7.58
N VAL A 65 33.33 -2.04 -7.25
CA VAL A 65 32.36 -2.56 -8.25
C VAL A 65 32.10 -1.59 -9.39
N LYS A 66 32.03 -0.29 -9.12
CA LYS A 66 31.76 0.71 -10.15
C LYS A 66 32.80 0.72 -11.29
N THR A 67 34.02 0.26 -11.03
CA THR A 67 35.10 0.17 -12.03
C THR A 67 35.26 -1.22 -12.62
N TRP A 68 34.38 -2.17 -12.30
CA TRP A 68 34.49 -3.52 -12.82
C TRP A 68 34.28 -3.57 -14.33
N SER A 69 35.09 -4.38 -15.00
CA SER A 69 34.89 -4.74 -16.41
C SER A 69 33.71 -5.70 -16.59
N GLU A 70 33.32 -5.93 -17.85
CA GLU A 70 32.24 -6.86 -18.21
C GLU A 70 32.62 -8.30 -17.81
N GLU A 71 33.89 -8.67 -17.95
CA GLU A 71 34.42 -9.98 -17.53
C GLU A 71 34.39 -10.14 -16.01
N GLU A 72 34.71 -9.09 -15.25
CA GLU A 72 34.63 -9.13 -13.78
C GLU A 72 33.19 -9.28 -13.29
N VAL A 73 32.23 -8.67 -14.00
CA VAL A 73 30.79 -8.85 -13.72
C VAL A 73 30.33 -10.26 -14.04
N ALA A 74 30.77 -10.84 -15.16
CA ALA A 74 30.47 -12.22 -15.50
C ALA A 74 31.04 -13.19 -14.45
N GLU A 75 32.29 -12.99 -14.03
CA GLU A 75 32.91 -13.79 -12.99
C GLU A 75 32.16 -13.68 -11.65
N TRP A 76 31.75 -12.47 -11.28
CA TRP A 76 30.91 -12.24 -10.10
C TRP A 76 29.57 -12.99 -10.20
N LEU A 77 28.96 -13.05 -11.38
CA LEU A 77 27.72 -13.79 -11.59
C LEU A 77 27.91 -15.29 -11.35
N GLY A 78 29.05 -15.84 -11.76
CA GLY A 78 29.45 -17.23 -11.49
C GLY A 78 29.60 -17.54 -9.99
N THR A 79 30.04 -16.58 -9.16
CA THR A 79 30.16 -16.79 -7.70
C THR A 79 28.79 -16.94 -7.01
N LEU A 80 27.71 -16.40 -7.60
CA LEU A 80 26.35 -16.55 -7.08
C LEU A 80 25.84 -18.00 -7.16
N GLY A 81 26.46 -18.82 -8.02
CA GLY A 81 26.22 -20.25 -8.15
C GLY A 81 26.19 -20.70 -9.62
N THR A 82 26.31 -22.01 -9.82
CA THR A 82 26.33 -22.64 -11.15
C THR A 82 25.09 -22.34 -11.99
N ASP A 83 23.94 -22.10 -11.35
CA ASP A 83 22.69 -21.77 -12.03
C ASP A 83 22.68 -20.35 -12.62
N PHE A 84 23.59 -19.48 -12.16
CA PHE A 84 23.75 -18.10 -12.62
C PHE A 84 24.80 -17.97 -13.74
N ALA A 85 25.73 -18.92 -13.82
CA ALA A 85 26.74 -18.98 -14.89
C ALA A 85 26.10 -19.03 -16.29
N ALA A 86 24.89 -19.58 -16.42
CA ALA A 86 24.14 -19.60 -17.68
C ALA A 86 23.76 -18.20 -18.21
N TYR A 87 23.90 -17.15 -17.39
CA TYR A 87 23.63 -15.77 -17.80
C TYR A 87 24.91 -14.97 -18.09
N GLU A 88 26.11 -15.53 -17.90
CA GLU A 88 27.38 -14.83 -18.10
C GLU A 88 27.51 -14.30 -19.54
N ASP A 89 27.27 -15.16 -20.53
CA ASP A 89 27.30 -14.77 -21.96
C ASP A 89 26.31 -13.64 -22.28
N SER A 90 25.16 -13.61 -21.59
CA SER A 90 24.15 -12.56 -21.75
C SER A 90 24.65 -11.23 -21.18
N PHE A 91 25.21 -11.25 -19.97
CA PHE A 91 25.78 -10.05 -19.35
C PHE A 91 26.97 -9.50 -20.16
N LEU A 92 27.82 -10.38 -20.71
CA LEU A 92 28.92 -10.00 -21.61
C LEU A 92 28.40 -9.43 -22.93
N PHE A 93 27.46 -10.12 -23.59
CA PHE A 93 26.90 -9.67 -24.87
C PHE A 93 26.23 -8.29 -24.79
N HIS A 94 25.60 -7.99 -23.65
CA HIS A 94 24.98 -6.71 -23.37
C HIS A 94 25.92 -5.66 -22.76
N ASN A 95 27.24 -5.94 -22.71
CA ASN A 95 28.27 -5.06 -22.17
C ASN A 95 27.94 -4.55 -20.75
N VAL A 96 27.46 -5.45 -19.89
CA VAL A 96 27.12 -5.12 -18.51
C VAL A 96 28.39 -4.99 -17.68
N ASN A 97 28.92 -3.78 -17.62
CA ASN A 97 30.01 -3.41 -16.73
C ASN A 97 29.52 -3.11 -15.31
N GLY A 98 30.46 -2.90 -14.38
CA GLY A 98 30.15 -2.70 -12.98
C GLY A 98 29.29 -1.46 -12.65
N ASP A 99 29.40 -0.38 -13.43
CA ASP A 99 28.54 0.80 -13.26
C ASP A 99 27.09 0.47 -13.68
N LEU A 100 26.91 -0.18 -14.84
CA LEU A 100 25.60 -0.59 -15.33
C LEU A 100 24.98 -1.67 -14.44
N LEU A 101 25.77 -2.62 -13.92
CA LEU A 101 25.34 -3.65 -12.99
C LEU A 101 24.61 -3.04 -11.79
N LEU A 102 25.16 -1.97 -11.23
CA LEU A 102 24.55 -1.27 -10.09
C LEU A 102 23.22 -0.62 -10.48
N ASP A 103 23.00 -0.24 -11.73
CA ASP A 103 21.75 0.42 -12.15
C ASP A 103 20.68 -0.53 -12.70
N LEU A 104 20.98 -1.83 -12.83
CA LEU A 104 20.02 -2.83 -13.32
C LEU A 104 18.75 -2.89 -12.49
N THR A 105 17.62 -2.95 -13.19
CA THR A 105 16.29 -3.16 -12.61
C THR A 105 15.78 -4.58 -12.86
N ALA A 106 14.68 -4.92 -12.19
CA ALA A 106 14.02 -6.21 -12.40
C ALA A 106 13.55 -6.40 -13.86
N ASP A 107 13.18 -5.31 -14.53
CA ASP A 107 12.71 -5.35 -15.92
C ASP A 107 13.89 -5.55 -16.88
N ASP A 108 15.03 -4.89 -16.65
CA ASP A 108 16.24 -5.06 -17.47
C ASP A 108 16.75 -6.52 -17.40
N LEU A 109 16.69 -7.14 -16.22
CA LEU A 109 17.04 -8.55 -16.05
C LEU A 109 16.14 -9.50 -16.88
N ILE A 110 14.86 -9.15 -17.08
CA ILE A 110 13.93 -9.98 -17.88
C ILE A 110 14.08 -9.68 -19.36
N GLU A 111 13.95 -8.40 -19.72
CA GLU A 111 13.71 -7.99 -21.10
C GLU A 111 15.01 -7.95 -21.92
N GLU A 112 16.12 -7.57 -21.30
CA GLU A 112 17.41 -7.45 -21.97
C GLU A 112 18.30 -8.67 -21.67
N LEU A 113 18.39 -9.10 -20.40
CA LEU A 113 19.37 -10.12 -19.99
C LEU A 113 18.83 -11.56 -19.97
N GLY A 114 17.54 -11.77 -20.26
CA GLY A 114 16.94 -13.10 -20.39
C GLY A 114 16.82 -13.91 -19.10
N VAL A 115 16.82 -13.25 -17.93
CA VAL A 115 16.68 -13.90 -16.62
C VAL A 115 15.19 -14.12 -16.31
N ASP A 116 14.58 -15.10 -16.96
CA ASP A 116 13.12 -15.37 -16.85
C ASP A 116 12.67 -15.93 -15.49
N LYS A 117 13.58 -16.59 -14.77
CA LYS A 117 13.27 -17.20 -13.47
C LYS A 117 13.18 -16.12 -12.39
N LEU A 118 12.00 -15.98 -11.77
CA LEU A 118 11.76 -14.99 -10.71
C LEU A 118 12.75 -15.11 -9.55
N GLY A 119 13.05 -16.34 -9.11
CA GLY A 119 14.01 -16.57 -8.03
C GLY A 119 15.43 -16.09 -8.35
N HIS A 120 15.87 -16.28 -9.60
CA HIS A 120 17.19 -15.84 -10.04
C HIS A 120 17.26 -14.31 -10.07
N ARG A 121 16.23 -13.64 -10.59
CA ARG A 121 16.18 -12.16 -10.58
C ARG A 121 16.20 -11.58 -9.18
N MET A 122 15.39 -12.13 -8.28
CA MET A 122 15.38 -11.65 -6.89
C MET A 122 16.75 -11.82 -6.26
N ARG A 123 17.40 -12.97 -6.48
CA ARG A 123 18.75 -13.23 -5.99
C ARG A 123 19.78 -12.23 -6.54
N ILE A 124 19.83 -12.03 -7.85
CA ILE A 124 20.75 -11.07 -8.48
C ILE A 124 20.53 -9.65 -7.92
N LEU A 125 19.27 -9.21 -7.80
CA LEU A 125 18.95 -7.88 -7.25
C LEU A 125 19.32 -7.73 -5.76
N GLU A 126 19.15 -8.78 -4.97
CA GLU A 126 19.61 -8.80 -3.57
C GLU A 126 21.14 -8.67 -3.47
N GLU A 127 21.87 -9.31 -4.38
CA GLU A 127 23.32 -9.22 -4.44
C GLU A 127 23.78 -7.83 -4.93
N ILE A 128 23.13 -7.25 -5.95
CA ILE A 128 23.37 -5.87 -6.37
C ILE A 128 23.12 -4.88 -5.22
N ALA A 129 22.05 -5.08 -4.43
CA ALA A 129 21.77 -4.25 -3.27
C ALA A 129 22.86 -4.36 -2.19
N TYR A 130 23.46 -5.55 -2.04
CA TYR A 130 24.60 -5.77 -1.15
C TYR A 130 25.87 -5.04 -1.67
N LEU A 131 26.20 -5.15 -2.95
CA LEU A 131 27.31 -4.41 -3.57
C LEU A 131 27.17 -2.90 -3.37
N LYS A 132 25.96 -2.36 -3.58
CA LYS A 132 25.65 -0.94 -3.31
C LYS A 132 25.93 -0.55 -1.86
N LYS A 133 25.59 -1.41 -0.90
CA LYS A 133 25.82 -1.18 0.54
C LYS A 133 27.32 -1.05 0.81
N ILE A 134 28.15 -1.95 0.27
CA ILE A 134 29.61 -1.93 0.45
C ILE A 134 30.21 -0.68 -0.20
N CYS A 135 29.90 -0.42 -1.47
CA CYS A 135 30.36 0.76 -2.19
C CYS A 135 30.05 2.06 -1.42
N TYR A 136 28.85 2.14 -0.82
CA TYR A 136 28.45 3.28 -0.02
C TYR A 136 29.19 3.41 1.32
N LYS A 137 29.46 2.29 2.01
CA LYS A 137 30.27 2.26 3.23
C LYS A 137 31.68 2.79 2.94
N SER A 138 32.33 2.28 1.89
CA SER A 138 33.68 2.71 1.48
C SER A 138 33.72 4.19 1.07
N ALA A 139 32.75 4.67 0.29
CA ALA A 139 32.66 6.08 -0.10
C ALA A 139 32.47 7.03 1.10
N ARG A 140 31.78 6.60 2.17
CA ARG A 140 31.67 7.37 3.42
C ARG A 140 32.96 7.31 4.24
N GLY A 141 33.64 6.18 4.29
CA GLY A 141 34.95 6.04 4.93
C GLY A 141 35.97 7.00 4.32
N SER A 142 36.05 7.05 2.99
CA SER A 142 36.94 7.96 2.25
C SER A 142 36.58 9.44 2.44
N LYS A 143 35.28 9.80 2.42
CA LYS A 143 34.83 11.19 2.69
C LYS A 143 35.09 11.63 4.14
N ASN A 144 34.99 10.71 5.10
CA ASN A 144 35.30 11.01 6.50
C ASN A 144 36.83 11.09 6.72
N ALA A 145 37.62 10.27 6.04
CA ALA A 145 39.08 10.33 6.07
C ALA A 145 39.63 11.63 5.43
N ALA A 146 39.09 12.03 4.27
CA ALA A 146 39.47 13.28 3.59
C ALA A 146 39.04 14.54 4.36
N ARG A 147 37.99 14.46 5.19
CA ARG A 147 37.52 15.58 6.03
C ARG A 147 38.22 15.65 7.39
N ASN A 148 38.83 14.55 7.85
CA ASN A 148 39.49 14.46 9.16
C ASN A 148 40.95 14.94 9.20
N GLN A 149 41.53 15.41 8.09
CA GLN A 149 42.87 15.99 8.11
C GLN A 149 42.93 17.51 8.32
N SER A 150 41.80 18.24 8.41
CA SER A 150 41.89 19.70 8.66
C SER A 150 40.77 20.38 9.43
N ASN A 151 39.74 19.69 9.95
CA ASN A 151 38.71 20.32 10.79
C ASN A 151 37.92 19.29 11.61
N LEU A 152 38.53 18.77 12.68
CA LEU A 152 37.75 18.14 13.75
C LEU A 152 36.98 19.23 14.49
N PRO A 153 35.63 19.18 14.53
CA PRO A 153 34.86 20.14 15.29
C PRO A 153 35.26 20.05 16.76
N SER A 154 35.48 21.21 17.37
CA SER A 154 35.81 21.32 18.80
C SER A 154 34.79 20.52 19.63
N PHE A 155 35.21 20.00 20.79
CA PHE A 155 34.31 19.39 21.75
C PHE A 155 33.07 20.28 22.02
N ASP A 156 33.24 21.60 22.03
CA ASP A 156 32.17 22.59 22.19
C ASP A 156 31.20 22.63 20.99
N GLU A 157 31.70 22.41 19.76
CA GLU A 157 30.84 22.30 18.57
C GLU A 157 30.05 20.99 18.57
N ILE A 158 30.66 19.90 19.02
CA ILE A 158 29.96 18.61 19.19
C ILE A 158 28.87 18.74 20.24
N GLU A 159 29.14 19.42 21.36
CA GLU A 159 28.14 19.65 22.40
C GLU A 159 27.02 20.58 21.92
N ASN A 160 27.35 21.64 21.18
CA ASN A 160 26.36 22.53 20.57
C ASN A 160 25.48 21.80 19.54
N LEU A 161 26.04 20.90 18.74
CA LEU A 161 25.28 20.07 17.80
C LEU A 161 24.34 19.09 18.54
N LYS A 162 24.79 18.50 19.65
CA LYS A 162 23.93 17.67 20.52
C LYS A 162 22.79 18.49 21.12
N ARG A 163 23.06 19.72 21.59
CA ARG A 163 22.03 20.65 22.10
C ARG A 163 21.03 21.05 21.00
N GLN A 164 21.50 21.40 19.79
CA GLN A 164 20.62 21.69 18.66
C GLN A 164 19.75 20.50 18.26
N LYS A 165 20.31 19.29 18.25
CA LYS A 165 19.56 18.06 17.96
C LYS A 165 18.50 17.81 19.05
N ALA A 166 18.82 18.02 20.32
CA ALA A 166 17.87 17.91 21.42
C ALA A 166 16.72 18.91 21.29
N VAL A 167 17.00 20.17 20.95
CA VAL A 167 15.97 21.20 20.71
C VAL A 167 15.04 20.82 19.56
N ARG A 168 15.58 20.31 18.44
CA ARG A 168 14.76 19.84 17.30
C ARG A 168 13.87 18.66 17.68
N LEU A 169 14.43 17.69 18.41
CA LEU A 169 13.66 16.54 18.88
C LEU A 169 12.56 16.95 19.86
N GLN A 170 12.83 17.92 20.73
CA GLN A 170 11.83 18.49 21.63
C GLN A 170 10.70 19.17 20.85
N GLY A 171 11.01 19.97 19.84
CA GLY A 171 10.00 20.58 18.97
C GLY A 171 9.12 19.54 18.25
N ASN A 172 9.73 18.47 17.74
CA ASN A 172 9.00 17.36 17.13
C ASN A 172 8.09 16.63 18.13
N LEU A 173 8.57 16.43 19.36
CA LEU A 173 7.80 15.81 20.44
C LEU A 173 6.58 16.68 20.81
N ASP A 174 6.73 18.00 20.85
CA ASP A 174 5.63 18.91 21.17
C ASP A 174 4.58 18.98 20.05
N VAL A 175 5.01 18.92 18.79
CA VAL A 175 4.09 18.77 17.64
C VAL A 175 3.31 17.45 17.73
N LEU A 176 3.99 16.35 18.09
CA LEU A 176 3.35 15.05 18.31
C LEU A 176 2.36 15.08 19.46
N LYS A 177 2.71 15.68 20.61
CA LYS A 177 1.81 15.88 21.74
C LYS A 177 0.57 16.67 21.33
N HIS A 178 0.75 17.75 20.58
CA HIS A 178 -0.36 18.56 20.08
C HIS A 178 -1.28 17.73 19.16
N LYS A 179 -0.71 16.92 18.25
CA LYS A 179 -1.48 16.04 17.37
C LYS A 179 -2.23 14.95 18.13
N VAL A 180 -1.63 14.37 19.17
CA VAL A 180 -2.29 13.40 20.05
C VAL A 180 -3.47 14.05 20.79
N ASN A 181 -3.31 15.27 21.29
CA ASN A 181 -4.40 16.00 21.93
C ASN A 181 -5.54 16.31 20.94
N GLN A 182 -5.22 16.74 19.71
CA GLN A 182 -6.22 16.93 18.65
C GLN A 182 -7.00 15.63 18.35
N MET A 183 -6.32 14.48 18.33
CA MET A 183 -7.01 13.20 18.13
C MET A 183 -7.91 12.84 19.31
N ARG A 184 -7.51 13.14 20.55
CA ARG A 184 -8.35 12.94 21.75
C ARG A 184 -9.60 13.82 21.71
N ASP A 185 -9.48 15.08 21.30
CA ASP A 185 -10.61 15.99 21.16
C ASP A 185 -11.57 15.53 20.06
N ALA A 186 -11.02 15.06 18.93
CA ALA A 186 -11.80 14.49 17.84
C ALA A 186 -12.54 13.21 18.29
N GLU A 187 -11.88 12.35 19.06
CA GLU A 187 -12.49 11.15 19.65
C GLU A 187 -13.62 11.50 20.63
N ALA A 188 -13.40 12.49 21.51
CA ALA A 188 -14.42 12.97 22.44
C ALA A 188 -15.64 13.54 21.70
N LYS A 189 -15.42 14.30 20.63
CA LYS A 189 -16.48 14.83 19.77
C LYS A 189 -17.25 13.71 19.06
N ALA A 190 -16.56 12.70 18.55
CA ALA A 190 -17.19 11.54 17.92
C ALA A 190 -18.07 10.76 18.90
N LYS A 191 -17.61 10.58 20.16
CA LYS A 191 -18.39 9.95 21.23
C LYS A 191 -19.64 10.76 21.60
N LEU A 192 -19.55 12.09 21.61
CA LEU A 192 -20.72 12.94 21.87
C LEU A 192 -21.76 12.81 20.75
N LEU A 193 -21.33 12.83 19.48
CA LEU A 193 -22.22 12.66 18.33
C LEU A 193 -22.89 11.29 18.33
N ALA A 194 -22.16 10.22 18.69
CA ALA A 194 -22.72 8.88 18.83
C ALA A 194 -23.84 8.85 19.89
N ARG A 195 -23.62 9.46 21.06
CA ARG A 195 -24.66 9.56 22.12
C ARG A 195 -25.89 10.35 21.67
N GLN A 196 -25.71 11.41 20.89
CA GLN A 196 -26.83 12.17 20.33
C GLN A 196 -27.65 11.32 19.35
N ALA A 197 -26.97 10.58 18.46
CA ALA A 197 -27.63 9.67 17.52
C ALA A 197 -28.40 8.54 18.24
N GLU A 198 -27.82 7.97 19.30
CA GLU A 198 -28.51 6.98 20.14
C GLU A 198 -29.76 7.56 20.81
N ALA A 199 -29.69 8.78 21.32
CA ALA A 199 -30.84 9.46 21.93
C ALA A 199 -31.96 9.73 20.92
N GLU A 200 -31.61 10.14 19.69
CA GLU A 200 -32.57 10.33 18.60
C GLU A 200 -33.20 9.01 18.15
N ALA A 201 -32.40 7.96 17.98
CA ALA A 201 -32.90 6.62 17.67
C ALA A 201 -33.91 6.14 18.73
N GLY A 202 -33.62 6.39 20.01
CA GLY A 202 -34.56 6.10 21.10
C GLY A 202 -35.85 6.93 21.05
N ARG A 203 -35.83 8.17 20.57
CA ARG A 203 -37.06 8.97 20.33
C ARG A 203 -37.89 8.37 19.18
N ILE A 204 -37.26 8.04 18.06
CA ILE A 204 -37.91 7.42 16.90
C ILE A 204 -38.56 6.09 17.30
N GLN A 205 -37.85 5.25 18.06
CA GLN A 205 -38.38 3.96 18.51
C GLN A 205 -39.60 4.12 19.43
N ARG A 206 -39.63 5.15 20.30
CA ARG A 206 -40.81 5.47 21.10
C ARG A 206 -41.98 5.95 20.25
N GLN A 207 -41.74 6.77 19.24
CA GLN A 207 -42.79 7.19 18.28
C GLN A 207 -43.37 5.98 17.53
N LEU A 208 -42.52 5.08 17.06
CA LEU A 208 -42.95 3.84 16.40
C LEU A 208 -43.76 2.92 17.33
N ARG A 209 -43.41 2.85 18.62
CA ARG A 209 -44.21 2.10 19.61
C ARG A 209 -45.59 2.73 19.80
N LYS A 210 -45.68 4.05 19.94
CA LYS A 210 -46.97 4.76 20.06
C LYS A 210 -47.89 4.49 18.86
N LEU A 211 -47.36 4.57 17.65
CA LEU A 211 -48.10 4.28 16.42
C LEU A 211 -48.56 2.81 16.31
N LYS A 212 -47.88 1.88 16.98
CA LYS A 212 -48.28 0.47 17.01
C LYS A 212 -49.33 0.15 18.09
N THR A 213 -49.40 0.96 19.15
CA THR A 213 -50.31 0.74 20.27
C THR A 213 -51.63 1.51 20.16
N GLU A 214 -51.80 2.37 19.16
CA GLU A 214 -53.11 2.98 18.89
C GLU A 214 -54.08 1.90 18.38
N PRO A 215 -55.17 1.63 19.11
CA PRO A 215 -56.13 0.61 18.72
C PRO A 215 -56.87 1.07 17.46
N LYS A 216 -57.01 0.16 16.49
CA LYS A 216 -57.93 0.29 15.35
C LYS A 216 -59.37 0.18 15.84
N GLU A 217 -59.85 1.19 16.54
CA GLU A 217 -61.27 1.36 16.82
C GLU A 217 -61.78 2.55 16.04
N GLN A 218 -62.37 2.26 14.88
CA GLN A 218 -63.71 2.73 14.53
C GLN A 218 -64.08 2.12 13.18
N GLY A 219 -65.04 1.19 13.23
CA GLY A 219 -65.75 0.73 12.06
C GLY A 219 -66.56 1.87 11.45
N MET A 220 -66.28 2.19 10.19
CA MET A 220 -67.26 2.88 9.35
C MET A 220 -67.96 1.86 8.48
N LYS A 221 -69.28 1.78 8.71
CA LYS A 221 -70.23 0.94 7.99
C LYS A 221 -70.24 1.27 6.50
N VAL A 222 -70.25 0.19 5.73
CA VAL A 222 -70.55 0.12 4.31
C VAL A 222 -71.96 0.68 4.06
N ASN A 223 -72.09 1.57 3.08
CA ASN A 223 -73.35 1.76 2.35
C ASN A 223 -73.06 1.66 0.85
N SER A 224 -73.52 0.57 0.27
CA SER A 224 -73.52 0.27 -1.15
C SER A 224 -74.65 1.03 -1.84
N SER A 225 -74.34 1.78 -2.90
CA SER A 225 -75.26 1.92 -4.05
C SER A 225 -74.67 2.75 -5.21
N LYS A 226 -74.88 2.17 -6.39
CA LYS A 226 -75.00 2.79 -7.73
C LYS A 226 -73.74 2.99 -8.59
N ARG A 227 -73.74 2.17 -9.64
CA ARG A 227 -73.15 2.35 -10.98
C ARG A 227 -73.24 3.80 -11.49
N GLY A 228 -72.21 4.23 -12.22
CA GLY A 228 -72.29 5.39 -13.10
C GLY A 228 -70.93 5.87 -13.59
N VAL A 229 -70.52 5.36 -14.75
CA VAL A 229 -69.62 5.95 -15.76
C VAL A 229 -69.32 7.45 -15.56
N VAL A 230 -68.05 7.86 -15.44
CA VAL A 230 -67.46 9.01 -16.16
C VAL A 230 -65.96 8.78 -16.35
N ARG A 231 -65.54 8.77 -17.62
CA ARG A 231 -64.15 8.90 -18.08
C ARG A 231 -63.61 10.28 -17.72
N GLY A 232 -62.34 10.34 -17.37
CA GLY A 232 -61.54 11.56 -17.40
C GLY A 232 -61.20 12.05 -16.00
N TRP A 233 -60.00 11.68 -15.54
CA TRP A 233 -59.18 12.44 -14.60
C TRP A 233 -57.82 11.74 -14.50
N MET A 234 -57.08 11.82 -15.59
CA MET A 234 -55.69 11.40 -15.68
C MET A 234 -54.90 12.58 -16.24
N ASP A 235 -54.97 13.71 -15.54
CA ASP A 235 -54.16 14.91 -15.74
C ASP A 235 -54.30 15.80 -14.50
N GLN A 236 -53.67 15.40 -13.38
CA GLN A 236 -53.31 16.28 -12.24
C GLN A 236 -52.61 15.48 -11.12
N CYS A 237 -51.44 14.90 -11.44
CA CYS A 237 -50.46 14.50 -10.42
C CYS A 237 -49.22 15.41 -10.50
N THR A 238 -49.43 16.71 -10.32
CA THR A 238 -48.40 17.60 -9.78
C THR A 238 -48.76 17.90 -8.33
N PHE A 239 -48.25 17.06 -7.43
CA PHE A 239 -48.32 17.26 -6.00
C PHE A 239 -47.44 18.47 -5.64
N LYS A 240 -48.00 19.68 -5.71
CA LYS A 240 -47.45 20.86 -5.04
C LYS A 240 -48.18 20.99 -3.69
N PRO A 241 -47.55 20.65 -2.57
CA PRO A 241 -48.17 20.89 -1.28
C PRO A 241 -48.23 22.40 -1.05
N LYS A 242 -49.44 22.94 -0.85
CA LYS A 242 -49.61 24.28 -0.29
C LYS A 242 -49.11 24.23 1.14
N LEU A 243 -47.96 24.87 1.40
CA LEU A 243 -47.44 25.05 2.75
C LEU A 243 -48.47 25.80 3.60
N ASN A 244 -48.71 25.28 4.80
CA ASN A 244 -49.43 25.96 5.86
C ASN A 244 -48.64 27.22 6.26
N PRO A 245 -49.25 28.42 6.36
CA PRO A 245 -48.55 29.64 6.74
C PRO A 245 -47.86 29.54 8.12
N ALA A 246 -48.40 28.73 9.04
CA ALA A 246 -47.75 28.43 10.32
C ALA A 246 -46.44 27.64 10.16
N SER A 247 -46.27 26.89 9.08
CA SER A 247 -45.04 26.18 8.75
C SER A 247 -44.02 27.07 8.03
N LEU A 248 -44.43 28.23 7.49
CA LEU A 248 -43.55 29.24 6.90
C LEU A 248 -42.99 30.18 7.98
N GLU A 249 -43.80 30.58 8.96
CA GLU A 249 -43.34 31.35 10.14
C GLU A 249 -42.37 30.57 11.04
N MET A 250 -42.54 29.24 11.16
CA MET A 250 -41.59 28.39 11.90
C MET A 250 -40.25 28.18 11.17
N VAL A 251 -40.21 28.39 9.85
CA VAL A 251 -38.98 28.29 9.05
C VAL A 251 -38.25 29.64 9.02
N GLU A 252 -38.96 30.77 9.02
CA GLU A 252 -38.29 32.08 9.05
C GLU A 252 -37.70 32.44 10.42
N ASN A 253 -38.26 31.94 11.53
CA ASN A 253 -37.74 32.24 12.87
C ASN A 253 -36.70 31.24 13.42
N ASN A 254 -36.50 30.07 12.78
CA ASN A 254 -35.51 29.06 13.21
C ASN A 254 -34.33 28.86 12.24
N PHE A 255 -34.25 29.63 11.15
CA PHE A 255 -33.08 29.65 10.27
C PHE A 255 -32.08 30.79 10.58
N GLY A 256 -32.18 31.37 11.77
CA GLY A 256 -31.08 32.12 12.38
C GLY A 256 -29.99 31.16 12.84
N ASP A 257 -28.87 31.16 12.13
CA ASP A 257 -27.61 30.48 12.50
C ASP A 257 -27.54 28.96 12.21
N SER A 258 -27.97 28.54 11.01
CA SER A 258 -27.74 27.17 10.57
C SER A 258 -26.23 26.89 10.43
N ASP A 259 -25.77 25.92 11.22
CA ASP A 259 -24.42 25.33 11.25
C ASP A 259 -23.91 24.93 9.85
N PHE A 260 -24.80 24.75 8.88
CA PHE A 260 -24.44 24.54 7.49
C PHE A 260 -23.77 25.75 6.83
N HIS A 261 -24.29 26.97 7.00
CA HIS A 261 -23.64 28.17 6.44
C HIS A 261 -22.30 28.45 7.14
N ARG A 262 -22.23 28.24 8.46
CA ARG A 262 -20.98 28.36 9.21
C ARG A 262 -19.95 27.31 8.79
N ARG A 263 -20.37 26.08 8.46
CA ARG A 263 -19.51 25.03 7.88
C ARG A 263 -19.09 25.36 6.44
N LEU A 264 -19.98 25.92 5.63
CA LEU A 264 -19.68 26.30 4.25
C LEU A 264 -18.66 27.45 4.22
N GLU A 265 -18.86 28.47 5.07
CA GLU A 265 -17.91 29.57 5.25
C GLU A 265 -16.61 29.11 5.91
N SER A 266 -16.66 28.19 6.88
CA SER A 266 -15.47 27.58 7.46
C SER A 266 -14.69 26.77 6.43
N GLN A 267 -15.35 25.99 5.57
CA GLN A 267 -14.68 25.27 4.48
C GLN A 267 -14.13 26.21 3.43
N LYS A 268 -14.85 27.28 3.09
CA LYS A 268 -14.36 28.34 2.20
C LYS A 268 -13.10 28.98 2.78
N ALA A 269 -13.13 29.37 4.06
CA ALA A 269 -11.98 29.95 4.77
C ALA A 269 -10.79 28.98 4.90
N ILE A 270 -11.04 27.69 5.15
CA ILE A 270 -9.98 26.66 5.18
C ILE A 270 -9.37 26.46 3.78
N SER A 271 -10.20 26.42 2.74
CA SER A 271 -9.73 26.29 1.36
C SER A 271 -8.93 27.52 0.92
N GLU A 272 -9.36 28.71 1.34
CA GLU A 272 -8.71 29.98 1.03
C GLU A 272 -7.41 30.16 1.83
N LYS A 273 -7.36 29.67 3.08
CA LYS A 273 -6.13 29.61 3.88
C LYS A 273 -5.12 28.62 3.29
N LYS A 274 -5.56 27.43 2.87
CA LYS A 274 -4.71 26.45 2.17
C LYS A 274 -4.22 26.99 0.83
N PHE A 275 -5.08 27.71 0.10
CA PHE A 275 -4.69 28.37 -1.14
C PHE A 275 -3.67 29.49 -0.90
N LYS A 276 -3.84 30.31 0.14
CA LYS A 276 -2.86 31.33 0.56
C LYS A 276 -1.56 30.72 1.07
N GLU A 277 -1.60 29.59 1.78
CA GLU A 277 -0.41 28.84 2.23
C GLU A 277 0.34 28.21 1.05
N LEU A 278 -0.38 27.65 0.08
CA LEU A 278 0.20 27.17 -1.19
C LEU A 278 0.75 28.33 -2.03
N GLN A 279 0.07 29.46 -2.07
CA GLN A 279 0.55 30.66 -2.75
C GLN A 279 1.79 31.24 -2.05
N LYS A 280 1.85 31.15 -0.71
CA LYS A 280 2.99 31.58 0.10
C LYS A 280 4.18 30.62 -0.03
N SER A 281 3.96 29.30 -0.09
CA SER A 281 5.01 28.31 -0.35
C SER A 281 5.51 28.34 -1.79
N LEU A 282 4.65 28.74 -2.72
CA LEU A 282 5.05 29.10 -4.09
C LEU A 282 5.76 30.45 -4.15
N SER A 283 5.67 31.35 -3.17
CA SER A 283 6.25 32.70 -3.30
C SER A 283 7.70 32.86 -2.83
N ALA A 284 8.30 31.87 -2.15
CA ALA A 284 9.46 32.18 -1.31
C ALA A 284 10.72 31.31 -1.49
N ASP A 285 10.86 30.43 -2.50
CA ASP A 285 12.18 29.96 -3.04
C ASP A 285 12.05 28.77 -4.01
N ASN A 286 11.02 27.92 -3.85
CA ASN A 286 10.78 26.76 -4.74
C ASN A 286 10.25 27.14 -6.13
N THR A 287 9.69 28.34 -6.29
CA THR A 287 9.25 28.84 -7.60
C THR A 287 10.40 29.04 -8.55
N THR A 288 11.59 29.35 -8.06
CA THR A 288 12.75 29.65 -8.89
C THR A 288 13.28 28.41 -9.60
N GLU A 289 13.35 27.26 -8.92
CA GLU A 289 13.75 26.00 -9.54
C GLU A 289 12.68 25.43 -10.46
N LEU A 290 11.42 25.42 -10.01
CA LEU A 290 10.31 24.96 -10.85
C LEU A 290 10.21 25.84 -12.11
N ARG A 291 10.46 27.15 -11.97
CA ARG A 291 10.58 28.12 -13.07
C ARG A 291 11.69 27.80 -14.03
N LYS A 292 12.90 27.56 -13.54
CA LYS A 292 14.00 27.11 -14.41
C LYS A 292 13.63 25.83 -15.16
N LYS A 293 12.95 24.88 -14.52
CA LYS A 293 12.54 23.61 -15.13
C LYS A 293 11.52 23.80 -16.27
N TYR A 294 10.45 24.55 -16.06
CA TYR A 294 9.47 24.76 -17.14
C TYR A 294 10.00 25.70 -18.24
N MET A 295 10.82 26.70 -17.90
CA MET A 295 11.46 27.55 -18.91
C MET A 295 12.38 26.74 -19.83
N LYS A 296 13.20 25.85 -19.25
CA LYS A 296 14.03 24.92 -20.03
C LYS A 296 13.19 24.01 -20.92
N TYR A 297 12.06 23.50 -20.41
CA TYR A 297 11.16 22.67 -21.20
C TYR A 297 10.54 23.42 -22.38
N PHE A 298 10.02 24.63 -22.17
CA PHE A 298 9.45 25.43 -23.26
C PHE A 298 10.48 25.82 -24.32
N ASN A 299 11.70 26.14 -23.89
CA ASN A 299 12.79 26.43 -24.80
C ASN A 299 13.19 25.22 -25.66
N VAL A 300 13.38 24.05 -25.03
CA VAL A 300 13.84 22.84 -25.72
C VAL A 300 12.74 22.20 -26.56
N ARG A 301 11.50 22.13 -26.03
CA ARG A 301 10.41 21.38 -26.66
C ARG A 301 9.57 22.22 -27.62
N LEU A 302 9.29 23.49 -27.29
CA LEU A 302 8.46 24.36 -28.11
C LEU A 302 9.28 25.40 -28.89
N GLY A 303 10.61 25.46 -28.70
CA GLY A 303 11.47 26.43 -29.37
C GLY A 303 11.27 27.87 -28.91
N TRP A 304 10.62 28.10 -27.77
CA TRP A 304 10.34 29.46 -27.30
C TRP A 304 11.60 30.12 -26.73
N ASP A 305 11.84 31.38 -27.09
CA ASP A 305 12.88 32.17 -26.41
C ASP A 305 12.38 32.57 -25.01
N THR A 306 12.91 31.89 -23.99
CA THR A 306 12.56 32.13 -22.59
C THR A 306 13.53 33.06 -21.88
N ARG A 307 14.52 33.66 -22.56
CA ARG A 307 15.52 34.54 -21.93
C ARG A 307 14.89 35.77 -21.28
N SER A 308 13.84 36.32 -21.91
CA SER A 308 13.05 37.44 -21.39
C SER A 308 11.79 36.99 -20.63
N GLY A 309 11.64 35.70 -20.36
CA GLY A 309 10.39 35.08 -19.90
C GLY A 309 9.52 34.62 -21.06
N ILE A 310 8.38 33.99 -20.74
CA ILE A 310 7.42 33.53 -21.74
C ILE A 310 6.53 34.72 -22.11
N GLN A 311 6.65 35.18 -23.34
CA GLN A 311 5.79 36.23 -23.89
C GLN A 311 4.37 35.70 -24.07
N GLN A 312 3.36 36.53 -23.79
CA GLN A 312 1.95 36.16 -23.92
C GLN A 312 1.61 35.77 -25.37
N SER A 313 2.25 36.38 -26.36
CA SER A 313 2.09 36.07 -27.78
C SER A 313 2.40 34.60 -28.11
N TYR A 314 3.37 33.98 -27.44
CA TYR A 314 3.68 32.55 -27.63
C TYR A 314 2.56 31.66 -27.10
N ILE A 315 1.96 32.03 -25.98
CA ILE A 315 0.83 31.31 -25.39
C ILE A 315 -0.40 31.45 -26.27
N ASP A 316 -0.67 32.66 -26.74
CA ASP A 316 -1.83 32.92 -27.60
C ASP A 316 -1.69 32.17 -28.93
N SER A 317 -0.48 32.12 -29.50
CA SER A 317 -0.15 31.31 -30.68
C SER A 317 -0.35 29.80 -30.41
N PHE A 318 0.09 29.30 -29.26
CA PHE A 318 -0.09 27.90 -28.87
C PHE A 318 -1.55 27.53 -28.63
N LEU A 319 -2.33 28.39 -27.97
CA LEU A 319 -3.75 28.13 -27.72
C LEU A 319 -4.59 28.28 -28.99
N ALA A 320 -4.17 29.12 -29.95
CA ALA A 320 -4.81 29.25 -31.25
C ALA A 320 -4.56 28.03 -32.15
N ASN A 321 -3.37 27.42 -32.08
CA ASN A 321 -3.06 26.20 -32.84
C ASN A 321 -2.18 25.23 -32.05
N PRO A 322 -2.77 24.44 -31.12
CA PRO A 322 -2.02 23.45 -30.34
C PRO A 322 -1.35 22.37 -31.22
N GLY A 323 -1.96 22.08 -32.38
CA GLY A 323 -1.48 21.09 -33.34
C GLY A 323 -0.13 21.43 -33.96
N ALA A 324 0.22 22.72 -34.09
CA ALA A 324 1.53 23.14 -34.57
C ALA A 324 2.68 22.71 -33.64
N TYR A 325 2.36 22.36 -32.39
CA TYR A 325 3.30 21.95 -31.35
C TYR A 325 3.19 20.45 -31.01
N ASP A 326 2.48 19.67 -31.83
CA ASP A 326 2.20 18.24 -31.58
C ASP A 326 1.43 17.98 -30.26
N VAL A 327 0.61 18.95 -29.83
CA VAL A 327 -0.22 18.81 -28.62
C VAL A 327 -1.69 18.83 -28.99
N LYS A 328 -2.41 17.74 -28.71
CA LYS A 328 -3.86 17.67 -28.90
C LYS A 328 -4.57 18.17 -27.64
N LEU A 329 -5.12 19.39 -27.64
CA LEU A 329 -5.97 19.91 -26.57
C LEU A 329 -7.45 19.89 -27.00
N SER A 330 -8.35 19.52 -26.08
CA SER A 330 -9.79 19.66 -26.31
C SER A 330 -10.23 21.12 -26.13
N ASP A 331 -11.32 21.52 -26.78
CA ASP A 331 -11.84 22.90 -26.70
C ASP A 331 -12.10 23.35 -25.25
N ASN A 332 -12.61 22.43 -24.41
CA ASN A 332 -12.83 22.69 -22.99
C ASN A 332 -11.52 22.94 -22.22
N GLU A 333 -10.44 22.26 -22.59
CA GLU A 333 -9.11 22.51 -22.00
C GLU A 333 -8.57 23.86 -22.46
N ILE A 334 -8.74 24.22 -23.74
CA ILE A 334 -8.32 25.52 -24.29
C ILE A 334 -9.05 26.66 -23.56
N ILE A 335 -10.37 26.57 -23.40
CA ILE A 335 -11.17 27.58 -22.68
C ILE A 335 -10.68 27.71 -21.22
N ARG A 336 -10.39 26.60 -20.54
CA ARG A 336 -9.86 26.61 -19.17
C ARG A 336 -8.47 27.25 -19.11
N LEU A 337 -7.61 26.99 -20.08
CA LEU A 337 -6.26 27.56 -20.15
C LEU A 337 -6.31 29.07 -20.48
N GLN A 338 -7.24 29.51 -21.33
CA GLN A 338 -7.47 30.93 -21.64
C GLN A 338 -8.01 31.72 -20.44
N ALA A 339 -8.78 31.08 -19.55
CA ALA A 339 -9.28 31.72 -18.34
C ALA A 339 -8.18 31.99 -17.28
N LEU A 340 -7.03 31.31 -17.38
CA LEU A 340 -5.87 31.53 -16.50
C LEU A 340 -4.97 32.64 -17.07
N LYS A 341 -4.30 33.41 -16.20
CA LYS A 341 -3.34 34.45 -16.59
C LYS A 341 -1.99 34.29 -15.89
N GLY A 342 -0.92 34.70 -16.57
CA GLY A 342 0.44 34.73 -16.04
C GLY A 342 0.98 33.35 -15.63
N ALA A 343 1.69 33.27 -14.50
CA ALA A 343 2.37 32.04 -14.07
C ALA A 343 1.46 30.81 -13.93
N LYS A 344 0.19 31.01 -13.56
CA LYS A 344 -0.80 29.91 -13.46
C LYS A 344 -1.10 29.30 -14.82
N GLN A 345 -1.18 30.13 -15.85
CA GLN A 345 -1.40 29.70 -17.23
C GLN A 345 -0.21 28.87 -17.73
N HIS A 346 1.02 29.34 -17.45
CA HIS A 346 2.24 28.65 -17.87
C HIS A 346 2.36 27.25 -17.25
N ILE A 347 2.09 27.13 -15.94
CA ILE A 347 2.16 25.85 -15.21
C ILE A 347 1.08 24.88 -15.71
N ALA A 348 -0.13 25.38 -15.97
CA ALA A 348 -1.23 24.56 -16.47
C ALA A 348 -0.92 24.01 -17.88
N ILE A 349 -0.37 24.85 -18.77
CA ILE A 349 0.09 24.42 -20.10
C ILE A 349 1.17 23.35 -19.95
N TYR A 350 2.24 23.62 -19.19
CA TYR A 350 3.33 22.67 -18.95
C TYR A 350 2.85 21.30 -18.46
N ASN A 351 1.96 21.26 -17.46
CA ASN A 351 1.41 20.01 -16.94
C ASN A 351 0.54 19.27 -17.97
N SER A 352 -0.24 20.00 -18.77
CA SER A 352 -1.08 19.39 -19.81
C SER A 352 -0.24 18.69 -20.89
N ILE A 353 0.89 19.29 -21.28
CA ILE A 353 1.80 18.74 -22.28
C ILE A 353 2.51 17.51 -21.72
N ILE A 354 3.10 17.61 -20.51
CA ILE A 354 3.82 16.48 -19.91
C ILE A 354 2.93 15.28 -19.66
N THR A 355 1.69 15.51 -19.19
CA THR A 355 0.76 14.41 -18.94
C THR A 355 0.41 13.70 -20.24
N LYS A 356 0.24 14.45 -21.34
CA LYS A 356 -0.04 13.86 -22.66
C LYS A 356 1.18 13.16 -23.25
N ASP A 357 2.38 13.77 -23.19
CA ASP A 357 3.64 13.11 -23.59
C ASP A 357 3.83 11.78 -22.85
N PHE A 358 3.54 11.75 -21.54
CA PHE A 358 3.61 10.52 -20.74
C PHE A 358 2.59 9.46 -21.17
N LEU A 359 1.34 9.86 -21.43
CA LEU A 359 0.31 8.95 -21.91
C LEU A 359 0.62 8.41 -23.31
N THR A 360 1.04 9.28 -24.24
CA THR A 360 1.44 8.88 -25.59
C THR A 360 2.61 7.91 -25.56
N ARG A 361 3.67 8.17 -24.77
CA ARG A 361 4.80 7.22 -24.63
C ARG A 361 4.36 5.87 -24.06
N ASN A 362 3.41 5.86 -23.13
CA ASN A 362 2.89 4.61 -22.57
C ASN A 362 1.98 3.85 -23.55
N ASP A 363 1.25 4.57 -24.40
CA ASP A 363 0.40 3.98 -25.43
C ASP A 363 1.21 3.55 -26.67
N GLU A 364 2.29 4.22 -27.02
CA GLU A 364 3.25 3.81 -28.06
C GLU A 364 4.09 2.61 -27.64
N LYS A 365 4.36 2.45 -26.33
CA LYS A 365 4.93 1.21 -25.79
C LYS A 365 3.95 0.03 -25.79
N ARG A 366 2.66 0.25 -26.07
CA ARG A 366 1.63 -0.80 -26.08
C ARG A 366 1.47 -1.64 -27.36
N PRO A 367 1.89 -1.27 -28.59
CA PRO A 367 1.60 -2.08 -29.77
C PRO A 367 2.85 -2.52 -30.53
N THR A 368 3.71 -3.30 -29.87
CA THR A 368 4.62 -4.24 -30.57
C THR A 368 4.43 -5.68 -30.09
N ARG A 369 3.90 -5.87 -28.86
CA ARG A 369 3.59 -7.20 -28.29
C ARG A 369 2.39 -7.91 -28.95
N GLN A 370 1.46 -7.21 -29.60
CA GLN A 370 0.26 -7.85 -30.17
C GLN A 370 0.37 -8.25 -31.65
N ARG A 371 1.36 -7.75 -32.40
CA ARG A 371 1.49 -8.07 -33.84
C ARG A 371 2.47 -9.20 -34.15
N LYS A 372 3.48 -9.48 -33.31
CA LYS A 372 4.42 -10.61 -33.51
C LYS A 372 3.98 -11.94 -32.87
N ALA A 373 2.92 -11.96 -32.06
CA ALA A 373 2.44 -13.19 -31.41
C ALA A 373 1.46 -14.03 -32.27
N ASN A 374 1.27 -13.67 -33.54
CA ASN A 374 0.31 -14.36 -34.43
C ASN A 374 0.97 -15.21 -35.53
N THR A 375 2.31 -15.35 -35.56
CA THR A 375 2.97 -16.11 -36.63
C THR A 375 3.65 -17.40 -36.20
N ASP A 376 3.98 -17.64 -34.92
CA ASP A 376 4.65 -18.90 -34.55
C ASP A 376 4.07 -19.53 -33.29
N GLY A 377 3.50 -20.73 -33.47
CA GLY A 377 2.81 -21.48 -32.43
C GLY A 377 3.73 -22.25 -31.50
N LYS A 378 3.60 -22.03 -30.19
CA LYS A 378 3.55 -23.09 -29.16
C LYS A 378 3.13 -22.51 -27.81
N GLN A 379 2.23 -23.23 -27.14
CA GLN A 379 1.36 -22.75 -26.08
C GLN A 379 2.01 -22.77 -24.69
N GLY A 380 1.95 -21.63 -24.02
CA GLY A 380 2.03 -21.47 -22.57
C GLY A 380 1.12 -20.30 -22.17
N SER A 381 -0.20 -20.50 -22.25
CA SER A 381 -1.18 -19.42 -22.13
C SER A 381 -1.30 -18.93 -20.69
N ASN A 382 -0.78 -17.74 -20.41
CA ASN A 382 -1.36 -16.91 -19.36
C ASN A 382 -2.84 -16.67 -19.73
N PRO A 383 -3.81 -16.88 -18.82
CA PRO A 383 -5.22 -16.69 -19.14
C PRO A 383 -5.43 -15.24 -19.52
N SER A 384 -5.66 -15.00 -20.82
CA SER A 384 -6.01 -13.68 -21.32
C SER A 384 -7.24 -13.19 -20.58
N LYS A 385 -7.26 -11.92 -20.16
CA LYS A 385 -8.46 -11.34 -19.55
C LYS A 385 -9.66 -11.58 -20.48
N PRO A 386 -10.78 -12.14 -19.99
CA PRO A 386 -11.92 -12.45 -20.84
C PRO A 386 -12.42 -11.19 -21.51
N LYS A 387 -12.65 -11.26 -22.84
CA LYS A 387 -13.04 -10.11 -23.66
C LYS A 387 -14.49 -9.69 -23.40
N THR A 388 -15.32 -10.60 -22.91
CA THR A 388 -16.74 -10.36 -22.59
C THR A 388 -17.13 -10.94 -21.23
N LEU A 389 -18.23 -10.45 -20.66
CA LEU A 389 -18.77 -10.99 -19.41
C LEU A 389 -19.21 -12.46 -19.57
N ASP A 390 -19.77 -12.83 -20.72
CA ASP A 390 -20.11 -14.23 -21.02
C ASP A 390 -18.89 -15.13 -20.93
N GLN A 391 -17.80 -14.73 -21.57
CA GLN A 391 -16.56 -15.47 -21.57
C GLN A 391 -16.05 -15.68 -20.14
N TYR A 392 -16.14 -14.67 -19.26
CA TYR A 392 -15.76 -14.83 -17.85
C TYR A 392 -16.57 -15.92 -17.14
N PHE A 393 -17.90 -15.92 -17.26
CA PHE A 393 -18.75 -16.91 -16.59
C PHE A 393 -18.56 -18.31 -17.20
N THR A 394 -18.46 -18.40 -18.52
CA THR A 394 -18.18 -19.64 -19.24
C THR A 394 -16.84 -20.25 -18.84
N GLU A 395 -15.77 -19.46 -18.78
CA GLU A 395 -14.45 -19.95 -18.38
C GLU A 395 -14.40 -20.31 -16.90
N ARG A 396 -14.93 -19.45 -16.03
CA ARG A 396 -14.85 -19.64 -14.57
C ARG A 396 -15.71 -20.80 -14.07
N PHE A 397 -16.93 -20.95 -14.59
CA PHE A 397 -17.89 -21.95 -14.12
C PHE A 397 -18.07 -23.12 -15.10
N LYS A 398 -17.30 -23.15 -16.19
CA LYS A 398 -17.39 -24.17 -17.26
C LYS A 398 -18.80 -24.27 -17.86
N TRP A 399 -19.47 -23.13 -17.96
CA TRP A 399 -20.84 -23.02 -18.48
C TRP A 399 -20.85 -22.93 -20.00
N LYS A 400 -21.68 -23.74 -20.68
CA LYS A 400 -21.87 -23.66 -22.14
C LYS A 400 -22.43 -22.29 -22.57
N GLU A 401 -23.43 -21.82 -21.84
CA GLU A 401 -24.07 -20.51 -22.04
C GLU A 401 -24.44 -19.91 -20.68
N VAL A 402 -24.52 -18.58 -20.61
CA VAL A 402 -24.97 -17.84 -19.42
C VAL A 402 -26.43 -17.46 -19.64
N ASP A 403 -27.34 -18.13 -18.96
CA ASP A 403 -28.77 -17.81 -18.96
C ASP A 403 -29.22 -17.35 -17.56
N ASN A 404 -30.47 -16.88 -17.43
CA ASN A 404 -30.98 -16.39 -16.16
C ASN A 404 -31.10 -17.51 -15.12
N GLY A 405 -31.45 -18.72 -15.53
CA GLY A 405 -31.58 -19.88 -14.65
C GLY A 405 -30.27 -20.23 -13.95
N ARG A 406 -29.15 -20.25 -14.69
CA ARG A 406 -27.81 -20.51 -14.12
C ARG A 406 -27.35 -19.40 -13.19
N LEU A 407 -27.71 -18.15 -13.46
CA LEU A 407 -27.42 -17.05 -12.55
C LEU A 407 -28.22 -17.19 -11.25
N ASP A 408 -29.47 -17.63 -11.33
CA ASP A 408 -30.29 -17.90 -10.15
C ASP A 408 -29.78 -19.13 -9.37
N ASP A 409 -29.38 -20.22 -10.05
CA ASP A 409 -28.71 -21.38 -9.44
C ASP A 409 -27.41 -20.97 -8.71
N LEU A 410 -26.64 -20.06 -9.29
CA LEU A 410 -25.43 -19.52 -8.68
C LEU A 410 -25.77 -18.70 -7.42
N LEU A 411 -26.86 -17.93 -7.42
CA LEU A 411 -27.31 -17.17 -6.26
C LEU A 411 -27.82 -18.10 -5.14
N ASP A 412 -28.56 -19.14 -5.51
CA ASP A 412 -29.09 -20.15 -4.58
C ASP A 412 -27.95 -20.96 -3.94
N ASN A 413 -26.90 -21.22 -4.72
CA ASN A 413 -25.68 -21.89 -4.26
C ASN A 413 -24.53 -20.90 -3.99
N SER A 414 -24.85 -19.66 -3.63
CA SER A 414 -23.86 -18.57 -3.47
C SER A 414 -22.68 -18.97 -2.60
N LYS A 415 -22.90 -19.69 -1.48
CA LYS A 415 -21.83 -20.19 -0.61
C LYS A 415 -20.86 -21.15 -1.31
N ALA A 416 -21.37 -22.05 -2.16
CA ALA A 416 -20.56 -23.02 -2.89
C ALA A 416 -19.66 -22.34 -3.94
N TYR A 417 -20.14 -21.24 -4.52
CA TYR A 417 -19.39 -20.43 -5.47
C TYR A 417 -18.56 -19.32 -4.83
N GLU A 418 -18.35 -19.41 -3.52
CA GLU A 418 -17.60 -18.43 -2.75
C GLU A 418 -18.15 -17.01 -2.90
N LEU A 419 -19.47 -16.87 -2.94
CA LEU A 419 -20.19 -15.61 -3.01
C LEU A 419 -20.83 -15.32 -1.65
N GLU A 420 -20.19 -14.46 -0.83
CA GLU A 420 -20.67 -14.09 0.50
C GLU A 420 -21.50 -12.80 0.39
N LEU A 421 -22.79 -12.96 0.15
CA LEU A 421 -23.76 -11.86 0.11
C LEU A 421 -24.79 -12.04 1.22
N SER A 422 -25.31 -10.93 1.76
CA SER A 422 -26.42 -10.98 2.70
C SER A 422 -27.71 -11.44 2.00
N GLU A 423 -28.64 -12.03 2.75
CA GLU A 423 -29.93 -12.47 2.18
C GLU A 423 -30.68 -11.32 1.48
N GLN A 424 -30.59 -10.11 2.01
CA GLN A 424 -31.17 -8.90 1.38
C GLN A 424 -30.49 -8.55 0.06
N GLN A 425 -29.17 -8.75 -0.06
CA GLN A 425 -28.45 -8.54 -1.31
C GLN A 425 -28.80 -9.61 -2.35
N LEU A 426 -28.92 -10.88 -1.93
CA LEU A 426 -29.37 -11.97 -2.80
C LEU A 426 -30.78 -11.72 -3.32
N ALA A 427 -31.72 -11.32 -2.46
CA ALA A 427 -33.07 -10.96 -2.85
C ALA A 427 -33.09 -9.82 -3.91
N ARG A 428 -32.34 -8.74 -3.66
CA ARG A 428 -32.20 -7.64 -4.63
C ARG A 428 -31.60 -8.07 -5.96
N LEU A 429 -30.64 -8.99 -5.96
CA LEU A 429 -30.03 -9.49 -7.19
C LEU A 429 -31.02 -10.32 -8.02
N ARG A 430 -31.89 -11.11 -7.37
CA ARG A 430 -32.92 -11.92 -8.05
C ARG A 430 -33.93 -11.06 -8.82
N GLU A 431 -34.29 -9.89 -8.28
CA GLU A 431 -35.23 -8.94 -8.90
C GLU A 431 -34.65 -8.17 -10.10
N LEU A 432 -33.34 -8.22 -10.34
CA LEU A 432 -32.72 -7.48 -11.45
C LEU A 432 -32.95 -8.17 -12.79
N GLU A 433 -33.16 -7.35 -13.83
CA GLU A 433 -33.09 -7.76 -15.23
C GLU A 433 -31.79 -8.50 -15.56
N PHE A 434 -31.86 -9.51 -16.43
CA PHE A 434 -30.76 -10.44 -16.73
C PHE A 434 -29.40 -9.75 -16.94
N THR A 435 -29.34 -8.71 -17.79
CA THR A 435 -28.09 -7.99 -18.10
C THR A 435 -27.52 -7.24 -16.89
N LYS A 436 -28.40 -6.71 -16.02
CA LYS A 436 -28.03 -6.01 -14.79
C LYS A 436 -27.61 -7.01 -13.71
N LYS A 437 -28.38 -8.10 -13.54
CA LYS A 437 -28.09 -9.22 -12.63
C LYS A 437 -26.70 -9.79 -12.90
N LYS A 438 -26.41 -10.14 -14.16
CA LYS A 438 -25.11 -10.65 -14.60
C LYS A 438 -23.94 -9.71 -14.26
N LYS A 439 -24.09 -8.40 -14.57
CA LYS A 439 -23.07 -7.38 -14.23
C LYS A 439 -22.88 -7.23 -12.72
N ALA A 440 -23.95 -7.28 -11.94
CA ALA A 440 -23.91 -7.16 -10.50
C ALA A 440 -23.23 -8.37 -9.84
N ILE A 441 -23.57 -9.58 -10.28
CA ILE A 441 -22.93 -10.83 -9.82
C ILE A 441 -21.43 -10.81 -10.17
N PHE A 442 -21.07 -10.41 -11.38
CA PHE A 442 -19.66 -10.28 -11.79
C PHE A 442 -18.88 -9.33 -10.87
N ARG A 443 -19.43 -8.16 -10.56
CA ARG A 443 -18.80 -7.20 -9.64
C ARG A 443 -18.69 -7.73 -8.22
N ALA A 444 -19.69 -8.47 -7.75
CA ALA A 444 -19.64 -9.11 -6.43
C ALA A 444 -18.51 -10.15 -6.38
N LEU A 445 -18.42 -11.03 -7.38
CA LEU A 445 -17.35 -12.02 -7.50
C LEU A 445 -15.95 -11.40 -7.58
N GLN A 446 -15.80 -10.31 -8.33
CA GLN A 446 -14.54 -9.58 -8.42
C GLN A 446 -14.14 -8.95 -7.08
N THR A 447 -15.10 -8.29 -6.42
CA THR A 447 -14.89 -7.68 -5.10
C THR A 447 -14.46 -8.73 -4.08
N GLN A 448 -15.12 -9.88 -4.06
CA GLN A 448 -14.77 -10.94 -3.13
C GLN A 448 -13.43 -11.59 -3.44
N SER A 449 -13.11 -11.81 -4.72
CA SER A 449 -11.80 -12.30 -5.13
C SER A 449 -10.67 -11.31 -4.75
N PHE A 450 -10.96 -10.01 -4.74
CA PHE A 450 -10.05 -8.98 -4.25
C PHE A 450 -9.91 -9.03 -2.72
N LEU A 451 -11.01 -9.09 -1.97
CA LEU A 451 -10.99 -9.19 -0.51
C LEU A 451 -10.26 -10.43 -0.02
N LYS A 452 -10.46 -11.60 -0.66
CA LYS A 452 -9.73 -12.83 -0.33
C LYS A 452 -8.23 -12.70 -0.55
N ARG A 453 -7.80 -12.10 -1.66
CA ARG A 453 -6.38 -11.84 -1.94
C ARG A 453 -5.77 -10.89 -0.91
N ASN A 454 -6.47 -9.81 -0.55
CA ASN A 454 -6.01 -8.89 0.48
C ASN A 454 -5.95 -9.54 1.87
N ALA A 455 -6.94 -10.35 2.23
CA ALA A 455 -6.93 -11.07 3.50
C ALA A 455 -5.75 -12.07 3.56
N ALA A 456 -5.47 -12.77 2.46
CA ALA A 456 -4.29 -13.64 2.36
C ALA A 456 -2.98 -12.85 2.44
N ASP A 457 -2.89 -11.69 1.79
CA ASP A 457 -1.72 -10.81 1.87
C ASP A 457 -1.51 -10.28 3.30
N MET A 458 -2.57 -9.83 3.96
CA MET A 458 -2.52 -9.40 5.36
C MET A 458 -2.03 -10.53 6.27
N ARG A 459 -2.54 -11.76 6.13
CA ARG A 459 -2.05 -12.92 6.89
C ARG A 459 -0.59 -13.21 6.62
N ARG A 460 -0.12 -13.11 5.37
CA ARG A 460 1.30 -13.28 5.03
C ARG A 460 2.17 -12.24 5.72
N ARG A 461 1.73 -10.98 5.77
CA ARG A 461 2.43 -9.91 6.48
C ARG A 461 2.44 -10.14 7.99
N GLU A 462 1.32 -10.58 8.57
CA GLU A 462 1.25 -10.93 10.00
C GLU A 462 2.19 -12.08 10.35
N ILE A 463 2.22 -13.15 9.54
CA ILE A 463 3.16 -14.27 9.72
C ILE A 463 4.61 -13.79 9.59
N ALA A 464 4.90 -12.94 8.59
CA ALA A 464 6.24 -12.38 8.43
C ALA A 464 6.65 -11.50 9.62
N GLN A 465 5.74 -10.70 10.16
CA GLN A 465 5.97 -9.91 11.37
C GLN A 465 6.17 -10.80 12.61
N GLN A 466 5.38 -11.86 12.78
CA GLN A 466 5.55 -12.82 13.86
C GLN A 466 6.89 -13.54 13.76
N LYS A 467 7.30 -13.95 12.56
CA LYS A 467 8.60 -14.58 12.31
C LYS A 467 9.76 -13.62 12.60
N ALA A 468 9.66 -12.37 12.16
CA ALA A 468 10.65 -11.34 12.47
C ALA A 468 10.74 -11.08 13.99
N PHE A 469 9.60 -11.09 14.69
CA PHE A 469 9.57 -10.95 16.14
C PHE A 469 10.21 -12.15 16.85
N GLN A 470 9.96 -13.37 16.39
CA GLN A 470 10.61 -14.58 16.91
C GLN A 470 12.12 -14.59 16.65
N GLN A 471 12.58 -14.08 15.51
CA GLN A 471 14.00 -13.92 15.20
C GLN A 471 14.70 -12.87 16.08
N LEU A 472 13.96 -11.86 16.53
CA LEU A 472 14.47 -10.84 17.45
C LEU A 472 14.40 -11.27 18.92
N GLN A 473 13.74 -12.39 19.24
CA GLN A 473 13.85 -12.94 20.58
C GLN A 473 15.28 -13.50 20.73
N PRO A 474 16.10 -12.95 21.64
CA PRO A 474 17.45 -13.45 21.84
C PRO A 474 17.34 -14.92 22.25
N GLN A 475 17.93 -15.81 21.46
CA GLN A 475 18.04 -17.20 21.85
C GLN A 475 18.80 -17.23 23.17
N SER A 476 18.11 -17.65 24.22
CA SER A 476 18.61 -17.70 25.57
C SER A 476 19.63 -18.83 25.70
N ALA A 477 20.84 -18.57 25.21
CA ALA A 477 22.03 -19.24 25.70
C ALA A 477 22.71 -18.26 26.66
N LEU A 478 22.74 -18.64 27.94
CA LEU A 478 23.68 -18.21 28.98
C LEU A 478 23.51 -16.79 29.59
N GLY A 479 23.70 -16.74 30.91
CA GLY A 479 23.99 -15.53 31.69
C GLY A 479 22.89 -15.06 32.64
N GLU A 480 22.78 -15.69 33.81
CA GLU A 480 22.15 -15.11 35.00
C GLU A 480 22.86 -13.79 35.35
N GLY A 481 22.23 -12.64 35.09
CA GLY A 481 22.89 -11.35 35.29
C GLY A 481 22.00 -10.13 35.08
N GLY A 482 20.97 -9.98 35.92
CA GLY A 482 20.41 -8.69 36.38
C GLY A 482 19.72 -7.71 35.41
N GLY A 483 19.99 -7.73 34.10
CA GLY A 483 19.53 -6.67 33.18
C GLY A 483 18.25 -6.96 32.39
N ARG A 484 17.89 -8.24 32.20
CA ARG A 484 16.74 -8.66 31.34
C ARG A 484 15.35 -8.35 31.94
N SER A 485 15.26 -8.02 33.22
CA SER A 485 13.99 -7.90 33.94
C SER A 485 13.12 -6.71 33.50
N VAL A 486 13.69 -5.58 33.10
CA VAL A 486 12.89 -4.35 32.89
C VAL A 486 12.08 -4.39 31.59
N VAL A 487 12.68 -4.84 30.48
CA VAL A 487 11.97 -4.90 29.19
C VAL A 487 10.97 -6.06 29.18
N GLN A 488 11.33 -7.21 29.77
CA GLN A 488 10.44 -8.36 29.85
C GLN A 488 9.26 -8.09 30.79
N SER A 489 9.48 -7.47 31.96
CA SER A 489 8.40 -7.06 32.85
C SER A 489 7.53 -5.93 32.27
N PHE A 490 8.04 -5.11 31.34
CA PHE A 490 7.24 -4.15 30.60
C PHE A 490 6.34 -4.86 29.58
N LEU A 491 6.88 -5.80 28.80
CA LEU A 491 6.11 -6.57 27.83
C LEU A 491 5.04 -7.45 28.50
N GLU A 492 5.36 -8.09 29.62
CA GLU A 492 4.37 -8.83 30.42
C GLU A 492 3.28 -7.92 30.96
N ARG A 493 3.63 -6.74 31.50
CA ARG A 493 2.62 -5.75 31.94
C ARG A 493 1.76 -5.25 30.78
N TYR A 494 2.32 -5.09 29.59
CA TYR A 494 1.59 -4.69 28.40
C TYR A 494 0.60 -5.77 27.94
N HIS A 495 1.03 -7.04 27.91
CA HIS A 495 0.15 -8.17 27.59
C HIS A 495 -0.97 -8.31 28.63
N GLN A 496 -0.65 -8.19 29.91
CA GLN A 496 -1.63 -8.26 30.99
C GLN A 496 -2.65 -7.11 30.94
N ASP A 497 -2.24 -5.89 30.57
CA ASP A 497 -3.16 -4.76 30.36
C ASP A 497 -4.07 -4.99 29.14
N MET A 498 -3.54 -5.54 28.05
CA MET A 498 -4.33 -5.90 26.86
C MET A 498 -5.40 -6.96 27.18
N GLU A 499 -5.03 -8.00 27.93
CA GLU A 499 -5.97 -9.04 28.39
C GLU A 499 -7.02 -8.47 29.35
N THR A 500 -6.61 -7.58 30.26
CA THR A 500 -7.52 -6.89 31.19
C THR A 500 -8.52 -6.01 30.44
N ARG A 501 -8.10 -5.32 29.37
CA ARG A 501 -9.02 -4.55 28.50
C ARG A 501 -9.97 -5.46 27.75
N HIS A 502 -9.50 -6.62 27.28
CA HIS A 502 -10.32 -7.60 26.58
C HIS A 502 -11.38 -8.21 27.49
N THR A 503 -11.00 -8.61 28.72
CA THR A 503 -11.94 -9.14 29.72
C THR A 503 -12.95 -8.09 30.16
N ARG A 504 -12.53 -6.83 30.37
CA ARG A 504 -13.46 -5.72 30.64
C ARG A 504 -14.42 -5.47 29.48
N LYS A 505 -13.95 -5.57 28.23
CA LYS A 505 -14.81 -5.44 27.05
C LYS A 505 -15.84 -6.57 27.00
N LEU A 506 -15.44 -7.81 27.21
CA LEU A 506 -16.36 -8.96 27.24
C LEU A 506 -17.39 -8.81 28.37
N ALA A 507 -16.96 -8.44 29.57
CA ALA A 507 -17.86 -8.17 30.69
C ALA A 507 -18.86 -7.05 30.40
N LEU A 508 -18.44 -6.01 29.67
CA LEU A 508 -19.34 -4.94 29.22
C LEU A 508 -20.35 -5.46 28.19
N VAL A 509 -19.91 -6.27 27.22
CA VAL A 509 -20.81 -6.88 26.22
C VAL A 509 -21.82 -7.80 26.90
N ASP A 510 -21.41 -8.60 27.87
CA ASP A 510 -22.31 -9.47 28.63
C ASP A 510 -23.31 -8.68 29.47
N LYS A 511 -22.87 -7.57 30.07
CA LYS A 511 -23.76 -6.65 30.78
C LYS A 511 -24.79 -6.02 29.85
N VAL A 512 -24.37 -5.57 28.67
CA VAL A 512 -25.27 -5.01 27.65
C VAL A 512 -26.25 -6.06 27.13
N LYS A 513 -25.82 -7.31 26.91
CA LYS A 513 -26.70 -8.41 26.51
C LYS A 513 -27.73 -8.79 27.59
N LYS A 514 -27.38 -8.65 28.87
CA LYS A 514 -28.33 -8.84 29.98
C LYS A 514 -29.40 -7.75 30.01
N GLU A 515 -29.03 -6.52 29.68
CA GLU A 515 -29.95 -5.37 29.65
C GLU A 515 -30.79 -5.32 28.36
N ASP A 516 -30.23 -5.76 27.22
CA ASP A 516 -30.91 -5.90 25.94
C ASP A 516 -30.57 -7.25 25.27
N PRO A 517 -31.45 -8.27 25.39
CA PRO A 517 -31.25 -9.58 24.78
C PRO A 517 -31.13 -9.55 23.24
N ASN A 518 -31.58 -8.47 22.60
CA ASN A 518 -31.50 -8.30 21.16
C ASN A 518 -30.23 -7.57 20.70
N PHE A 519 -29.33 -7.19 21.63
CA PHE A 519 -28.07 -6.55 21.30
C PHE A 519 -27.18 -7.48 20.47
N LYS A 520 -27.08 -7.19 19.17
CA LYS A 520 -26.09 -7.81 18.28
C LYS A 520 -24.83 -6.97 18.29
N GLU A 521 -23.77 -7.50 18.89
CA GLU A 521 -22.45 -6.87 18.87
C GLU A 521 -22.02 -6.68 17.40
N CYS A 522 -21.97 -5.43 16.93
CA CYS A 522 -21.43 -5.09 15.61
C CYS A 522 -19.90 -5.25 15.67
N THR A 523 -19.43 -6.49 15.64
CA THR A 523 -18.01 -6.79 15.47
C THR A 523 -17.68 -6.71 13.99
N PHE A 524 -16.94 -5.67 13.61
CA PHE A 524 -16.08 -5.76 12.44
C PHE A 524 -14.90 -6.67 12.82
N ARG A 525 -15.10 -8.00 12.71
CA ARG A 525 -14.02 -8.99 12.75
C ARG A 525 -14.16 -9.96 11.58
N PRO A 526 -13.07 -10.25 10.83
CA PRO A 526 -13.05 -11.37 9.91
C PRO A 526 -13.00 -12.68 10.71
N ASN A 527 -13.84 -13.65 10.34
CA ASN A 527 -13.94 -14.96 10.98
C ASN A 527 -12.59 -15.69 11.04
N LEU A 528 -12.14 -15.98 12.26
CA LEU A 528 -11.05 -16.93 12.55
C LEU A 528 -11.35 -17.56 13.92
N HIS A 529 -12.20 -18.59 13.94
CA HIS A 529 -12.22 -19.60 15.00
C HIS A 529 -12.29 -20.97 14.30
N VAL A 530 -11.17 -21.68 14.27
CA VAL A 530 -11.13 -23.14 14.06
C VAL A 530 -10.84 -23.74 15.42
N ARG A 531 -11.73 -24.64 15.83
CA ARG A 531 -11.73 -25.40 17.07
C ARG A 531 -10.61 -26.44 17.00
N VAL A 532 -9.59 -26.32 17.85
CA VAL A 532 -8.58 -27.37 18.06
C VAL A 532 -9.13 -28.30 19.12
N GLN A 533 -9.44 -29.55 18.75
CA GLN A 533 -9.53 -30.66 19.68
C GLN A 533 -8.18 -31.38 19.67
N SER A 534 -7.55 -31.47 20.83
CA SER A 534 -6.35 -32.28 21.05
C SER A 534 -6.72 -33.76 21.12
N PRO A 535 -5.90 -34.69 20.61
CA PRO A 535 -6.09 -36.11 20.83
C PRO A 535 -5.46 -36.54 22.16
N GLU A 536 -6.24 -37.24 22.99
CA GLU A 536 -5.76 -38.00 24.14
C GLU A 536 -4.96 -39.22 23.64
N LEU A 537 -3.75 -39.38 24.18
CA LEU A 537 -2.90 -40.55 24.00
C LEU A 537 -3.30 -41.61 25.04
N GLU A 538 -4.07 -42.61 24.62
CA GLU A 538 -4.23 -43.84 25.40
C GLU A 538 -3.06 -44.78 25.15
N THR A 539 -2.21 -44.97 26.16
CA THR A 539 -1.26 -46.07 26.24
C THR A 539 -1.98 -47.30 26.81
N SER A 540 -2.18 -48.34 26.01
CA SER A 540 -2.52 -49.67 26.52
C SER A 540 -1.46 -50.69 26.09
N SER A 541 -0.80 -51.25 27.10
CA SER A 541 0.08 -52.42 27.00
C SER A 541 -0.73 -53.70 26.78
N PRO A 542 -0.24 -54.69 26.03
CA PRO A 542 -0.87 -56.00 25.97
C PRO A 542 -0.37 -56.88 27.13
N VAL A 543 -1.30 -57.30 27.99
CA VAL A 543 -1.10 -58.42 28.91
C VAL A 543 -1.78 -59.65 28.32
N GLN A 544 -1.01 -60.73 28.30
CA GLN A 544 -1.38 -62.09 27.96
C GLN A 544 -2.64 -62.55 28.72
N GLN A 545 -3.49 -63.35 28.08
CA GLN A 545 -3.99 -64.56 28.72
C GLN A 545 -4.55 -65.55 27.69
N THR A 546 -4.02 -66.76 27.81
CA THR A 546 -4.48 -68.03 27.28
C THR A 546 -5.86 -68.42 27.83
N ALA A 547 -6.74 -68.91 26.95
CA ALA A 547 -7.52 -70.16 27.02
C ALA A 547 -8.57 -70.15 25.92
#